data_AF-A0A953MHY6-F1
#
_entry.id   AF-A0A953MHY6-F1
#
_cell.length_a   1.000
_cell.length_b   1.000
_cell.length_c   1.000
_cell.angle_alpha   90.00
_cell.angle_beta   90.00
_cell.angle_gamma   90.00
#
_symmetry.space_group_name_H-M   'P 1'
#
loop_
_entity.id
_entity.type
_entity.pdbx_description
1 polymer ?
#
loop_
_entity_poly.entity_id
_entity_poly.type
_entity_poly.pdbx_seq_one_letter_code
_entity_poly.pdbx_strand_id
1 'polypeptide(L)'
;MRSSYAAEGINGKKSKAKELINKFAWQPLKSGLIGFIAFFVVLVVTKLLSFLIGTRDIFHIEVEDLTVSFIGFILLYLFTFVEQFKDSRENKS
;
A
#
# COMPACT_ATOMS: atom_id res chain seq x y z
N MET A 1 -3.95 -50.14 -8.69
CA MET A 1 -3.45 -49.01 -7.86
C MET A 1 -3.26 -47.79 -8.76
N ARG A 2 -4.26 -46.92 -8.86
CA ARG A 2 -4.25 -45.78 -9.81
C ARG A 2 -4.85 -44.51 -9.18
N SER A 3 -4.57 -44.31 -7.88
CA SER A 3 -5.17 -43.27 -7.04
C SER A 3 -4.13 -42.47 -6.27
N SER A 4 -3.07 -42.01 -6.96
CA SER A 4 -2.07 -41.12 -6.34
C SER A 4 -1.70 -39.88 -7.19
N TYR A 5 -2.26 -39.73 -8.40
CA TYR A 5 -1.90 -38.63 -9.31
C TYR A 5 -2.83 -37.41 -9.23
N ALA A 6 -3.93 -37.47 -8.47
CA ALA A 6 -4.93 -36.39 -8.43
C ALA A 6 -4.71 -35.37 -7.30
N ALA A 7 -3.86 -35.68 -6.31
CA ALA A 7 -3.70 -34.85 -5.10
C ALA A 7 -2.62 -33.76 -5.23
N GLU A 8 -1.63 -33.90 -6.13
CA GLU A 8 -0.54 -32.93 -6.30
C GLU A 8 -0.94 -31.67 -7.08
N GLY A 9 -1.98 -31.74 -7.92
CA GLY A 9 -2.42 -30.61 -8.75
C GLY A 9 -3.15 -29.48 -8.00
N ILE A 10 -3.74 -29.76 -6.83
CA ILE A 10 -4.57 -28.80 -6.09
C ILE A 10 -3.72 -27.94 -5.13
N ASN A 11 -2.62 -28.49 -4.59
CA ASN A 11 -1.77 -27.80 -3.62
C ASN A 11 -0.88 -26.71 -4.28
N GLY A 12 -0.37 -26.97 -5.49
CA GLY A 12 0.45 -26.00 -6.25
C GLY A 12 -0.30 -24.72 -6.67
N LYS A 13 -1.61 -24.81 -6.93
CA LYS A 13 -2.44 -23.66 -7.35
C LYS A 13 -2.66 -22.65 -6.21
N LYS A 14 -2.85 -23.12 -4.97
CA LYS A 14 -3.03 -22.24 -3.81
C LYS A 14 -1.75 -21.45 -3.48
N SER A 15 -0.60 -22.10 -3.61
CA SER A 15 0.71 -21.47 -3.39
C SER A 15 0.98 -20.33 -4.38
N LYS A 16 0.80 -20.59 -5.69
CA LYS A 16 0.98 -19.59 -6.75
C LYS A 16 -0.01 -18.42 -6.62
N ALA A 17 -1.28 -18.68 -6.33
CA ALA A 17 -2.28 -17.61 -6.14
C ALA A 17 -1.94 -16.72 -4.94
N LYS A 18 -1.49 -17.31 -3.83
CA LYS A 18 -1.08 -16.57 -2.63
C LYS A 18 0.16 -15.71 -2.89
N GLU A 19 1.12 -16.23 -3.65
CA GLU A 19 2.32 -15.50 -4.08
C GLU A 19 1.96 -14.28 -4.94
N LEU A 20 1.05 -14.46 -5.92
CA LEU A 20 0.55 -13.38 -6.77
C LEU A 20 -0.22 -12.31 -5.98
N ILE A 21 -1.13 -12.70 -5.08
CA ILE A 21 -1.88 -11.76 -4.25
C ILE A 21 -0.93 -10.98 -3.33
N ASN A 22 0.05 -11.66 -2.75
CA ASN A 22 1.04 -11.00 -1.90
C ASN A 22 1.85 -9.97 -2.69
N LYS A 23 2.30 -10.33 -3.90
CA LYS A 23 3.11 -9.47 -4.75
C LYS A 23 2.34 -8.27 -5.31
N PHE A 24 1.13 -8.49 -5.82
CA PHE A 24 0.38 -7.47 -6.56
C PHE A 24 -0.66 -6.69 -5.75
N ALA A 25 -1.11 -7.22 -4.62
CA ALA A 25 -2.07 -6.54 -3.76
C ALA A 25 -1.46 -6.19 -2.40
N TRP A 26 -0.91 -7.18 -1.69
CA TRP A 26 -0.49 -6.98 -0.29
C TRP A 26 0.71 -6.06 -0.13
N GLN A 27 1.73 -6.22 -0.97
CA GLN A 27 2.92 -5.38 -0.93
C GLN A 27 2.62 -3.93 -1.34
N PRO A 28 1.92 -3.65 -2.46
CA PRO A 28 1.48 -2.29 -2.78
C PRO A 28 0.57 -1.67 -1.71
N LEU A 29 -0.32 -2.47 -1.09
CA LEU A 29 -1.21 -1.98 -0.02
C LEU A 29 -0.42 -1.50 1.20
N LYS A 30 0.63 -2.24 1.61
CA LYS A 30 1.52 -1.83 2.70
C LYS A 30 2.26 -0.54 2.35
N SER A 31 2.80 -0.44 1.15
CA SER A 31 3.49 0.78 0.68
C SER A 31 2.53 1.98 0.67
N GLY A 32 1.30 1.80 0.18
CA GLY A 32 0.28 2.83 0.23
C GLY A 32 -0.01 3.27 1.67
N LEU A 33 -0.18 2.34 2.62
CA LEU A 33 -0.42 2.69 4.02
C LEU A 33 0.74 3.50 4.63
N ILE A 34 1.99 3.16 4.28
CA ILE A 34 3.15 3.96 4.68
C ILE A 34 3.06 5.38 4.10
N GLY A 35 2.67 5.50 2.82
CA GLY A 35 2.47 6.79 2.18
C GLY A 35 1.39 7.65 2.82
N PHE A 36 0.25 7.04 3.17
CA PHE A 36 -0.81 7.69 3.93
C PHE A 36 -0.30 8.26 5.25
N ILE A 37 0.38 7.42 6.05
CA ILE A 37 0.88 7.82 7.37
C ILE A 37 1.89 8.96 7.23
N ALA A 38 2.83 8.84 6.29
CA ALA A 38 3.83 9.87 6.05
C ALA A 38 3.19 11.23 5.70
N PHE A 39 2.23 11.23 4.77
CA PHE A 39 1.54 12.46 4.37
C PHE A 39 0.67 13.03 5.50
N PHE A 40 -0.02 12.17 6.25
CA PHE A 40 -0.83 12.59 7.38
C PHE A 40 0.01 13.23 8.49
N VAL A 41 1.17 12.64 8.80
CA VAL A 41 2.13 13.23 9.76
C VAL A 41 2.57 14.62 9.29
N VAL A 42 2.89 14.78 8.01
CA VAL A 42 3.24 16.11 7.46
C VAL A 42 2.10 17.10 7.67
N LEU A 43 0.86 16.75 7.35
CA LEU A 43 -0.30 17.65 7.55
C LEU A 43 -0.49 18.02 9.02
N VAL A 44 -0.41 17.05 9.93
CA VAL A 44 -0.54 17.28 11.37
C VAL A 44 0.57 18.20 11.86
N VAL A 45 1.82 17.95 11.47
CA VAL A 45 2.98 18.78 11.85
C VAL A 45 2.83 20.19 11.30
N THR A 46 2.45 20.36 10.03
CA THR A 46 2.25 21.68 9.43
C THR A 46 1.13 22.46 10.13
N LYS A 47 0.00 21.82 10.46
CA LYS A 47 -1.07 22.47 11.23
C LYS A 47 -0.63 22.82 12.65
N LEU A 48 0.16 21.95 13.29
CA LEU A 48 0.70 22.20 14.63
C LEU A 48 1.66 23.40 14.64
N LEU A 49 2.56 23.48 13.65
CA LEU A 49 3.45 24.64 13.49
C LEU A 49 2.67 25.92 13.20
N SER A 50 1.62 25.84 12.38
CA SER A 50 0.75 26.99 12.08
C SER A 50 0.04 27.51 13.33
N PHE A 51 -0.38 26.62 14.22
CA PHE A 51 -0.93 26.97 15.52
C PHE A 51 0.14 27.58 16.44
N LEU A 52 1.33 26.98 16.51
CA LEU A 52 2.42 27.45 17.37
C LEU A 52 2.95 28.86 17.00
N ILE A 53 2.94 29.18 15.71
CA ILE A 53 3.37 30.50 15.20
C ILE A 53 2.25 31.55 15.34
N GLY A 54 1.04 31.15 15.76
CA GLY A 54 -0.11 32.04 15.93
C GLY A 54 -0.83 32.40 14.64
N THR A 55 -0.58 31.68 13.54
CA THR A 55 -1.30 31.87 12.27
C THR A 55 -2.71 31.26 12.31
N ARG A 56 -2.93 30.28 13.19
CA ARG A 56 -4.25 29.69 13.49
C ARG A 56 -4.52 29.78 14.97
N ASP A 57 -5.73 30.22 15.34
CA ASP A 57 -6.15 30.34 16.73
C ASP A 57 -6.53 29.01 17.38
N ILE A 58 -6.85 27.99 16.57
CA ILE A 58 -7.31 26.68 17.05
C ILE A 58 -6.61 25.57 16.26
N PHE A 59 -6.06 24.60 16.99
CA PHE A 59 -5.56 23.36 16.41
C PHE A 59 -6.72 22.36 16.29
N HIS A 60 -7.13 22.07 15.05
CA HIS A 60 -8.18 21.10 14.74
C HIS A 60 -7.80 20.26 13.52
N ILE A 61 -7.94 18.94 13.66
CA ILE A 61 -7.77 17.97 12.57
C ILE A 61 -9.13 17.73 11.94
N GLU A 62 -9.21 17.91 10.64
CA GLU A 62 -10.44 17.87 9.86
C GLU A 62 -10.49 16.58 9.00
N VAL A 63 -11.69 16.19 8.56
CA VAL A 63 -11.86 15.00 7.70
C VAL A 63 -11.17 15.20 6.36
N GLU A 64 -11.08 16.45 5.91
CA GLU A 64 -10.35 16.86 4.73
C GLU A 64 -8.86 16.53 4.84
N ASP A 65 -8.23 16.65 6.01
CA ASP A 65 -6.82 16.26 6.19
C ASP A 65 -6.63 14.76 5.95
N LEU A 66 -7.59 13.96 6.39
CA LEU A 66 -7.61 12.52 6.18
C LEU A 66 -7.78 12.18 4.69
N THR A 67 -8.64 12.93 4.00
CA THR A 67 -8.89 12.76 2.56
C THR A 67 -7.67 13.19 1.74
N VAL A 68 -7.01 14.28 2.13
CA VAL A 68 -5.78 14.75 1.47
C VAL A 68 -4.64 13.76 1.69
N SER A 69 -4.49 13.16 2.88
CA SER A 69 -3.41 12.20 3.12
C SER A 69 -3.55 10.89 2.32
N PHE A 70 -4.76 10.55 1.81
CA PHE A 70 -4.93 9.47 0.84
C PHE A 70 -4.15 9.69 -0.46
N ILE A 71 -3.71 10.91 -0.78
CA ILE A 71 -2.81 11.11 -1.93
C ILE A 71 -1.51 10.34 -1.74
N GLY A 72 -0.94 10.34 -0.54
CA GLY A 72 0.27 9.59 -0.21
C GLY A 72 0.04 8.09 -0.37
N PHE A 73 -1.16 7.61 0.00
CA PHE A 73 -1.56 6.23 -0.24
C PHE A 73 -1.54 5.88 -1.72
N ILE A 74 -2.26 6.65 -2.53
CA ILE A 74 -2.44 6.36 -3.95
C ILE A 74 -1.08 6.39 -4.67
N LEU A 75 -0.24 7.39 -4.37
CA LEU A 75 1.07 7.54 -5.00
C LEU A 75 1.98 6.34 -4.72
N LEU A 76 2.16 5.96 -3.45
CA LEU A 76 3.04 4.84 -3.09
C LEU A 76 2.44 3.48 -3.46
N TYR A 77 1.12 3.33 -3.39
CA TYR A 77 0.44 2.13 -3.88
C TYR A 77 0.72 1.93 -5.37
N LEU A 78 0.46 2.95 -6.20
CA LEU A 78 0.64 2.85 -7.66
C LEU A 78 2.11 2.67 -8.04
N PHE A 79 3.02 3.38 -7.36
CA PHE A 79 4.46 3.22 -7.58
C PHE A 79 4.91 1.77 -7.33
N THR A 80 4.61 1.22 -6.14
CA THR A 80 4.96 -0.16 -5.81
C THR A 80 4.21 -1.16 -6.69
N PHE A 81 2.96 -0.90 -7.05
CA PHE A 81 2.22 -1.75 -7.97
C PHE A 81 2.92 -1.86 -9.32
N VAL A 82 3.26 -0.73 -9.95
CA VAL A 82 3.97 -0.70 -11.25
C VAL A 82 5.34 -1.38 -11.15
N GLU A 83 6.06 -1.19 -10.05
CA GLU A 83 7.33 -1.86 -9.78
C GLU A 83 7.17 -3.39 -9.74
N GLN A 84 6.16 -3.90 -9.02
CA GLN A 84 5.87 -5.33 -8.95
C GLN A 84 5.45 -5.91 -10.32
N PHE A 85 4.81 -5.11 -11.18
CA PHE A 85 4.54 -5.48 -12.58
C PHE A 85 5.80 -5.57 -13.43
N LYS A 86 6.73 -4.64 -13.28
CA LYS A 86 8.00 -4.65 -14.01
C LYS A 86 8.83 -5.90 -13.65
N ASP A 87 9.04 -6.15 -12.36
CA ASP A 87 9.86 -7.27 -11.86
C ASP A 87 9.30 -8.65 -12.23
N SER A 88 7.98 -8.74 -12.40
CA SER A 88 7.32 -9.98 -12.83
C SER A 88 7.53 -10.31 -14.31
N ARG A 89 7.87 -9.32 -15.14
CA ARG A 89 8.25 -9.54 -16.54
C ARG A 89 9.72 -9.96 -16.67
N GLU A 90 10.60 -9.38 -15.86
CA GLU A 90 12.04 -9.66 -15.91
C GLU A 90 12.37 -11.10 -15.45
N ASN A 91 11.71 -11.60 -14.40
CA ASN A 91 11.90 -12.99 -13.91
C ASN A 91 11.30 -14.09 -14.82
N LYS A 92 10.69 -13.72 -15.95
CA LYS A 92 10.13 -14.67 -16.94
C LYS A 92 10.96 -14.77 -18.23
N SER A 93 12.02 -13.97 -18.36
CA SER A 93 13.00 -14.06 -19.46
C SER A 93 14.23 -14.85 -19.02
#